data_AF-A0A5D0S940-F1
#
_entry.id   AF-A0A5D0S940-F1
#
_cell.length_a   1.000
_cell.length_b   1.000
_cell.length_c   1.000
_cell.angle_alpha   90.00
_cell.angle_beta   90.00
_cell.angle_gamma   90.00
#
_symmetry.space_group_name_H-M   'P 1'
#
loop_
_entity.id
_entity.type
_entity.pdbx_description
1 polymer ?
#
loop_
_entity_poly.entity_id
_entity_poly.type
_entity_poly.pdbx_seq_one_letter_code
_entity_poly.pdbx_strand_id
1 'polypeptide(L)'
;MSEGGATGTMLSAWLDLHGITPPICRAILDLKPGRDGANAVALPAVGKGPDCNWAAIAEALCRWQPDCAATIRATTARTLTRFDPDPVKYPRPFTIADIGDGRPFVSVVWRGRVADQRALAHEFGHAWQLVASEGRFMPPILRETCAFLAEIHCMAGLPPEGAVQSDGAMWLDRLRTPERAAYDYDVNYPFARSLARSAATHPGAVQIDDLFSGRISTAELVAILSDKG
;
A
#
# COMPACT_ATOMS: atom_id res chain seq x y z
N MET A 1 16.97 36.73 -20.15
CA MET A 1 15.70 35.97 -20.13
C MET A 1 16.03 34.60 -19.58
N SER A 2 15.56 34.32 -18.37
CA SER A 2 15.92 33.15 -17.58
C SER A 2 15.08 31.93 -17.96
N GLU A 3 15.71 30.93 -18.57
CA GLU A 3 15.20 29.57 -18.64
C GLU A 3 15.55 28.85 -17.33
N GLY A 4 14.57 28.63 -16.45
CA GLY A 4 14.83 27.97 -15.16
C GLY A 4 13.61 27.69 -14.27
N GLY A 5 12.38 27.77 -14.78
CA GLY A 5 11.18 27.80 -13.94
C GLY A 5 10.37 26.50 -13.81
N ALA A 6 10.60 25.48 -14.64
CA ALA A 6 9.64 24.37 -14.80
C ALA A 6 9.99 23.08 -14.04
N THR A 7 11.25 22.85 -13.66
CA THR A 7 11.70 21.61 -12.99
C THR A 7 11.48 21.62 -11.48
N GLY A 8 11.43 22.79 -10.85
CA GLY A 8 11.24 22.92 -9.39
C GLY A 8 9.82 22.68 -8.90
N THR A 9 8.81 22.73 -9.78
CA THR A 9 7.39 22.73 -9.39
C THR A 9 6.81 21.33 -9.18
N MET A 10 7.24 20.33 -9.96
CA MET A 10 6.70 18.97 -9.86
C MET A 10 7.22 18.19 -8.65
N LEU A 11 8.53 18.28 -8.36
CA LEU A 11 9.10 17.64 -7.18
C LEU A 11 8.54 18.27 -5.89
N SER A 12 8.45 19.60 -5.82
CA SER A 12 7.85 20.27 -4.67
C SER A 12 6.40 19.82 -4.47
N ALA A 13 5.58 19.83 -5.52
CA ALA A 13 4.19 19.38 -5.42
C ALA A 13 4.06 17.92 -4.97
N TRP A 14 4.93 17.02 -5.45
CA TRP A 14 4.94 15.63 -4.99
C TRP A 14 5.36 15.52 -3.51
N LEU A 15 6.39 16.24 -3.08
CA LEU A 15 6.82 16.29 -1.68
C LEU A 15 5.72 16.83 -0.77
N ASP A 16 5.07 17.92 -1.18
CA ASP A 16 3.97 18.57 -0.46
C ASP A 16 2.74 17.66 -0.35
N LEU A 17 2.37 16.95 -1.43
CA LEU A 17 1.28 15.96 -1.43
C LEU A 17 1.50 14.85 -0.39
N HIS A 18 2.77 14.52 -0.14
CA HIS A 18 3.16 13.46 0.78
C HIS A 18 3.53 13.96 2.18
N GLY A 19 3.63 15.29 2.37
CA GLY A 19 4.07 15.89 3.62
C GLY A 19 5.50 15.49 3.99
N ILE A 20 6.38 15.31 3.00
CA ILE A 20 7.77 14.86 3.21
C ILE A 20 8.78 15.79 2.54
N THR A 21 10.05 15.61 2.91
CA THR A 21 11.18 16.35 2.36
C THR A 21 12.18 15.38 1.72
N PRO A 22 13.13 15.84 0.87
CA PRO A 22 14.15 14.96 0.32
C PRO A 22 14.97 14.18 1.38
N PRO A 23 15.33 14.76 2.55
CA PRO A 23 15.89 13.99 3.65
C PRO A 23 14.99 12.87 4.17
N ILE A 24 13.68 13.11 4.29
CA ILE A 24 12.71 12.07 4.71
C ILE A 24 12.62 10.97 3.64
N CYS A 25 12.60 11.32 2.35
CA CYS A 25 12.65 10.32 1.27
C CYS A 25 13.85 9.40 1.40
N ARG A 26 15.03 9.96 1.69
CA ARG A 26 16.24 9.18 1.93
C ARG A 26 16.10 8.30 3.17
N ALA A 27 15.61 8.85 4.28
CA ALA A 27 15.38 8.10 5.50
C ALA A 27 14.45 6.88 5.26
N ILE A 28 13.37 7.05 4.50
CA ILE A 28 12.47 5.94 4.11
C ILE A 28 13.24 4.83 3.38
N LEU A 29 14.05 5.19 2.39
CA LEU A 29 14.78 4.22 1.56
C LEU A 29 15.91 3.54 2.34
N ASP A 30 16.42 4.19 3.37
CA ASP A 30 17.46 3.67 4.26
C ASP A 30 16.88 2.84 5.44
N LEU A 31 15.55 2.79 5.61
CA LEU A 31 14.91 1.98 6.64
C LEU A 31 15.32 0.52 6.50
N LYS A 32 15.89 -0.03 7.57
CA LYS A 32 16.23 -1.45 7.64
C LYS A 32 15.00 -2.24 8.07
N PRO A 33 14.71 -3.39 7.42
CA PRO A 33 13.76 -4.33 7.99
C PRO A 33 14.31 -4.87 9.32
N GLY A 34 13.44 -5.01 10.30
CA GLY A 34 13.74 -5.68 11.57
C GLY A 34 14.09 -7.17 11.37
N ARG A 35 14.71 -7.76 12.39
CA ARG A 35 15.05 -9.18 12.43
C ARG A 35 13.81 -9.95 12.89
N ASP A 36 13.06 -10.47 11.93
CA ASP A 36 11.91 -11.38 12.13
C ASP A 36 10.67 -10.71 12.77
N GLY A 37 9.47 -10.96 12.22
CA GLY A 37 8.25 -10.42 12.84
C GLY A 37 6.94 -10.52 12.08
N ALA A 38 6.94 -10.89 10.79
CA ALA A 38 5.67 -11.11 10.10
C ALA A 38 5.04 -12.42 10.61
N ASN A 39 4.15 -12.31 11.62
CA ASN A 39 3.15 -13.32 11.97
C ASN A 39 2.15 -13.42 10.84
N ALA A 40 2.60 -13.95 9.72
CA ALA A 40 1.84 -13.98 8.51
C ALA A 40 1.12 -15.32 8.40
N VAL A 41 -0.06 -15.24 7.80
CA VAL A 41 -1.00 -16.34 7.75
C VAL A 41 -1.03 -16.84 6.32
N ALA A 42 -0.75 -18.12 6.12
CA ALA A 42 -0.86 -18.72 4.79
C ALA A 42 -2.32 -18.65 4.32
N LEU A 43 -2.54 -17.98 3.20
CA LEU A 43 -3.84 -18.00 2.54
C LEU A 43 -4.16 -19.38 1.96
N PRO A 44 -5.45 -19.70 1.77
CA PRO A 44 -5.85 -20.93 1.09
C PRO A 44 -5.27 -21.00 -0.33
N ALA A 45 -5.15 -22.23 -0.84
CA ALA A 45 -4.76 -22.46 -2.22
C ALA A 45 -5.69 -21.71 -3.19
N VAL A 46 -5.10 -21.17 -4.26
CA VAL A 46 -5.77 -20.31 -5.25
C VAL A 46 -6.97 -20.99 -5.94
N GLY A 47 -7.07 -22.32 -5.88
CA GLY A 47 -8.14 -23.12 -6.49
C GLY A 47 -9.54 -22.96 -5.87
N LYS A 48 -9.70 -22.25 -4.75
CA LYS A 48 -11.03 -22.03 -4.12
C LYS A 48 -11.85 -20.86 -4.71
N GLY A 49 -11.30 -20.13 -5.69
CA GLY A 49 -11.97 -18.99 -6.33
C GLY A 49 -11.78 -17.66 -5.57
N PRO A 50 -12.09 -16.52 -6.20
CA PRO A 50 -11.74 -15.20 -5.68
C PRO A 50 -12.54 -14.79 -4.44
N ASP A 51 -13.82 -15.15 -4.34
CA ASP A 51 -14.65 -14.83 -3.15
C ASP A 51 -14.11 -15.51 -1.88
N CYS A 52 -13.75 -16.79 -2.00
CA CYS A 52 -13.11 -17.53 -0.90
C CYS A 52 -11.77 -16.90 -0.50
N ASN A 53 -11.02 -16.36 -1.46
CA ASN A 53 -9.75 -15.69 -1.18
C ASN A 53 -9.96 -14.31 -0.55
N TRP A 54 -10.98 -13.57 -0.97
CA TRP A 54 -11.37 -12.29 -0.35
C TRP A 54 -11.73 -12.47 1.13
N ALA A 55 -12.53 -13.50 1.45
CA ALA A 55 -12.86 -13.85 2.83
C ALA A 55 -11.62 -14.31 3.62
N ALA A 56 -10.76 -15.13 3.01
CA ALA A 56 -9.55 -15.61 3.67
C ALA A 56 -8.50 -14.52 3.93
N ILE A 57 -8.41 -13.52 3.05
CA ILE A 57 -7.61 -12.31 3.29
C ILE A 57 -8.13 -11.59 4.53
N ALA A 58 -9.44 -11.35 4.63
CA ALA A 58 -10.03 -10.72 5.80
C ALA A 58 -9.76 -11.52 7.09
N GLU A 59 -9.87 -12.85 7.05
CA GLU A 59 -9.54 -13.71 8.19
C GLU A 59 -8.06 -13.62 8.58
N ALA A 60 -7.14 -13.67 7.61
CA ALA A 60 -5.72 -13.54 7.84
C ALA A 60 -5.38 -12.20 8.51
N LEU A 61 -5.95 -11.10 7.99
CA LEU A 61 -5.75 -9.77 8.54
C LEU A 61 -6.40 -9.61 9.93
N CYS A 62 -7.56 -10.23 10.19
CA CYS A 62 -8.17 -10.24 11.53
C CYS A 62 -7.30 -10.99 12.55
N ARG A 63 -6.60 -12.06 12.15
CA ARG A 63 -5.65 -12.76 13.03
C ARG A 63 -4.40 -11.92 13.28
N TRP A 64 -3.94 -11.19 12.27
CA TRP A 64 -2.78 -10.30 12.38
C TRP A 64 -3.09 -9.05 13.23
N GLN A 65 -4.26 -8.43 13.06
CA GLN A 65 -4.70 -7.23 13.77
C GLN A 65 -6.08 -7.43 14.41
N PRO A 66 -6.15 -8.11 15.57
CA PRO A 66 -7.41 -8.36 16.27
C PRO A 66 -8.16 -7.08 16.61
N ASP A 67 -7.44 -6.01 16.98
CA ASP A 67 -8.04 -4.72 17.34
C ASP A 67 -8.75 -4.04 16.16
N CYS A 68 -8.33 -4.36 14.93
CA CYS A 68 -8.93 -3.85 13.70
C CYS A 68 -10.00 -4.80 13.12
N ALA A 69 -10.29 -5.94 13.75
CA ALA A 69 -11.08 -7.01 13.14
C ALA A 69 -12.53 -6.59 12.81
N ALA A 70 -13.10 -5.66 13.57
CA ALA A 70 -14.42 -5.10 13.27
C ALA A 70 -14.40 -4.33 11.93
N THR A 71 -13.43 -3.43 11.75
CA THR A 71 -13.26 -2.65 10.53
C THR A 71 -12.90 -3.53 9.34
N ILE A 72 -12.03 -4.52 9.52
CA ILE A 72 -11.66 -5.49 8.47
C ILE A 72 -12.89 -6.28 7.99
N ARG A 73 -13.74 -6.77 8.92
CA ARG A 73 -14.99 -7.45 8.56
C ARG A 73 -15.98 -6.51 7.87
N ALA A 74 -16.05 -5.25 8.32
CA ALA A 74 -16.86 -4.24 7.64
C ALA A 74 -16.36 -3.98 6.22
N THR A 75 -15.05 -3.99 5.97
CA THR A 75 -14.45 -3.91 4.63
C THR A 75 -14.96 -5.03 3.74
N THR A 76 -14.93 -6.28 4.20
CA THR A 76 -15.45 -7.42 3.45
C THR A 76 -16.92 -7.24 3.07
N ALA A 77 -17.76 -6.79 4.01
CA ALA A 77 -19.19 -6.64 3.80
C ALA A 77 -19.56 -5.41 2.94
N ARG A 78 -18.81 -4.31 3.08
CA ARG A 78 -19.08 -3.03 2.41
C ARG A 78 -18.43 -2.92 1.04
N THR A 79 -17.40 -3.68 0.73
CA THR A 79 -16.72 -3.57 -0.58
C THR A 79 -17.50 -4.33 -1.64
N LEU A 80 -17.74 -3.70 -2.79
CA LEU A 80 -18.15 -4.39 -4.00
C LEU A 80 -16.93 -4.96 -4.72
N THR A 81 -17.03 -6.18 -5.22
CA THR A 81 -15.94 -6.85 -5.92
C THR A 81 -16.37 -7.26 -7.33
N ARG A 82 -15.42 -7.18 -8.27
CA ARG A 82 -15.54 -7.75 -9.61
C ARG A 82 -14.26 -8.52 -9.95
N PHE A 83 -14.42 -9.81 -10.22
CA PHE A 83 -13.28 -10.73 -10.42
C PHE A 83 -13.05 -11.19 -11.87
N ASP A 84 -13.89 -10.72 -12.78
CA ASP A 84 -13.89 -11.00 -14.21
C ASP A 84 -14.03 -9.72 -15.05
N PRO A 85 -13.36 -8.60 -14.71
CA PRO A 85 -13.46 -7.40 -15.54
C PRO A 85 -12.86 -7.65 -16.93
N ASP A 86 -13.35 -6.91 -17.92
CA ASP A 86 -12.76 -6.93 -19.27
C ASP A 86 -11.28 -6.52 -19.20
N PRO A 87 -10.33 -7.44 -19.46
CA PRO A 87 -8.90 -7.18 -19.29
C PRO A 87 -8.33 -6.24 -20.36
N VAL A 88 -9.06 -6.00 -21.46
CA VAL A 88 -8.66 -5.01 -22.48
C VAL A 88 -8.97 -3.61 -21.97
N LYS A 89 -10.14 -3.44 -21.35
CA LYS A 89 -10.58 -2.15 -20.79
C LYS A 89 -9.96 -1.84 -19.44
N TYR A 90 -9.73 -2.86 -18.62
CA TYR A 90 -9.23 -2.77 -17.25
C TYR A 90 -8.03 -3.71 -17.09
N PRO A 91 -6.86 -3.34 -17.64
CA PRO A 91 -5.70 -4.22 -17.69
C PRO A 91 -4.98 -4.39 -16.35
N ARG A 92 -5.27 -3.53 -15.37
CA ARG A 92 -4.67 -3.56 -14.03
C ARG A 92 -5.75 -3.70 -12.95
N PRO A 93 -5.46 -4.37 -11.84
CA PRO A 93 -6.24 -4.28 -10.61
C PRO A 93 -6.40 -2.83 -10.16
N PHE A 94 -7.53 -2.52 -9.53
CA PHE A 94 -7.74 -1.21 -8.91
C PHE A 94 -8.81 -1.24 -7.82
N THR A 95 -8.68 -0.28 -6.91
CA THR A 95 -9.68 0.08 -5.90
C THR A 95 -10.08 1.54 -6.06
N ILE A 96 -11.38 1.80 -6.05
CA ILE A 96 -11.95 3.16 -6.04
C ILE A 96 -12.91 3.33 -4.87
N ALA A 97 -13.00 4.57 -4.36
CA ALA A 97 -13.74 4.89 -3.15
C ALA A 97 -15.25 4.71 -3.29
N ASP A 98 -15.80 5.05 -4.45
CA ASP A 98 -17.23 5.05 -4.72
C ASP A 98 -17.48 4.99 -6.23
N ILE A 99 -18.43 4.16 -6.66
CA ILE A 99 -18.93 4.09 -8.05
C ILE A 99 -20.34 4.69 -8.21
N GLY A 100 -20.79 5.45 -7.23
CA GLY A 100 -22.13 6.04 -7.12
C GLY A 100 -23.06 5.33 -6.13
N ASP A 101 -22.51 4.50 -5.24
CA ASP A 101 -23.25 3.68 -4.27
C ASP A 101 -22.77 3.86 -2.81
N GLY A 102 -21.81 4.74 -2.57
CA GLY A 102 -21.24 5.01 -1.25
C GLY A 102 -20.34 3.90 -0.73
N ARG A 103 -19.84 3.01 -1.61
CA ARG A 103 -19.09 1.81 -1.23
C ARG A 103 -17.78 1.69 -2.02
N PRO A 104 -16.70 1.20 -1.38
CA PRO A 104 -15.48 0.85 -2.10
C PRO A 104 -15.78 -0.20 -3.18
N PHE A 105 -15.13 -0.06 -4.33
CA PHE A 105 -15.20 -1.03 -5.41
C PHE A 105 -13.80 -1.53 -5.77
N VAL A 106 -13.66 -2.85 -5.78
CA VAL A 106 -12.42 -3.57 -6.09
C VAL A 106 -12.61 -4.37 -7.38
N SER A 107 -11.67 -4.21 -8.31
CA SER A 107 -11.65 -4.94 -9.57
C SER A 107 -10.32 -5.66 -9.74
N VAL A 108 -10.35 -6.98 -9.89
CA VAL A 108 -9.17 -7.83 -10.08
C VAL A 108 -9.48 -8.88 -11.14
N VAL A 109 -8.62 -9.08 -12.14
CA VAL A 109 -8.79 -10.21 -13.08
C VAL A 109 -8.33 -11.49 -12.40
N TRP A 110 -9.27 -12.39 -12.06
CA TRP A 110 -8.93 -13.67 -11.43
C TRP A 110 -8.70 -14.78 -12.45
N ARG A 111 -7.51 -15.38 -12.43
CA ARG A 111 -7.09 -16.50 -13.30
C ARG A 111 -6.58 -17.70 -12.50
N GLY A 112 -6.78 -17.70 -11.19
CA GLY A 112 -6.32 -18.78 -10.31
C GLY A 112 -4.81 -18.81 -10.07
N ARG A 113 -4.11 -17.68 -10.19
CA ARG A 113 -2.66 -17.56 -10.02
C ARG A 113 -2.32 -16.89 -8.68
N VAL A 114 -1.12 -17.19 -8.16
CA VAL A 114 -0.58 -16.53 -6.97
C VAL A 114 -0.49 -15.00 -7.14
N ALA A 115 -0.20 -14.53 -8.36
CA ALA A 115 -0.20 -13.10 -8.68
C ALA A 115 -1.59 -12.46 -8.47
N ASP A 116 -2.67 -13.17 -8.81
CA ASP A 116 -4.04 -12.67 -8.64
C ASP A 116 -4.39 -12.60 -7.15
N GLN A 117 -3.92 -13.57 -6.36
CA GLN A 117 -4.10 -13.57 -4.90
C GLN A 117 -3.32 -12.43 -4.23
N ARG A 118 -2.10 -12.13 -4.72
CA ARG A 118 -1.31 -10.98 -4.26
C ARG A 118 -2.01 -9.67 -4.59
N ALA A 119 -2.45 -9.50 -5.83
CA ALA A 119 -3.23 -8.35 -6.25
C ALA A 119 -4.51 -8.19 -5.41
N LEU A 120 -5.21 -9.29 -5.12
CA LEU A 120 -6.40 -9.25 -4.29
C LEU A 120 -6.11 -8.79 -2.85
N ALA A 121 -5.00 -9.24 -2.25
CA ALA A 121 -4.56 -8.77 -0.94
C ALA A 121 -4.18 -7.28 -0.95
N HIS A 122 -3.51 -6.83 -2.00
CA HIS A 122 -3.17 -5.43 -2.22
C HIS A 122 -4.43 -4.54 -2.28
N GLU A 123 -5.38 -4.90 -3.15
CA GLU A 123 -6.64 -4.16 -3.28
C GLU A 123 -7.50 -4.24 -2.00
N PHE A 124 -7.45 -5.34 -1.26
CA PHE A 124 -8.10 -5.41 0.06
C PHE A 124 -7.52 -4.37 1.02
N GLY A 125 -6.19 -4.17 1.03
CA GLY A 125 -5.54 -3.16 1.85
C GLY A 125 -6.04 -1.75 1.52
N HIS A 126 -6.23 -1.42 0.24
CA HIS A 126 -6.87 -0.16 -0.17
C HIS A 126 -8.32 -0.06 0.27
N ALA A 127 -9.12 -1.12 0.09
CA ALA A 127 -10.52 -1.12 0.51
C ALA A 127 -10.65 -0.93 2.02
N TRP A 128 -9.78 -1.58 2.82
CA TRP A 128 -9.75 -1.40 4.25
C TRP A 128 -9.36 0.02 4.63
N GLN A 129 -8.33 0.57 3.97
CA GLN A 129 -7.93 1.97 4.15
C GLN A 129 -9.10 2.93 3.89
N LEU A 130 -9.87 2.74 2.82
CA LEU A 130 -11.04 3.57 2.51
C LEU A 130 -12.16 3.46 3.56
N VAL A 131 -12.40 2.26 4.08
CA VAL A 131 -13.41 2.05 5.13
C VAL A 131 -12.96 2.65 6.46
N ALA A 132 -11.67 2.52 6.81
CA ALA A 132 -11.11 3.00 8.07
C ALA A 132 -10.87 4.53 8.10
N SER A 133 -10.54 5.13 6.95
CA SER A 133 -10.23 6.57 6.89
C SER A 133 -11.47 7.45 6.94
N GLU A 134 -12.65 6.90 6.65
CA GLU A 134 -13.93 7.63 6.65
C GLU A 134 -13.87 8.92 5.82
N GLY A 135 -13.16 8.88 4.69
CA GLY A 135 -13.00 10.02 3.79
C GLY A 135 -11.85 10.97 4.15
N ARG A 136 -11.06 10.69 5.19
CA ARG A 136 -9.79 11.40 5.42
C ARG A 136 -8.85 11.20 4.24
N PHE A 137 -8.25 12.29 3.80
CA PHE A 137 -7.21 12.25 2.79
C PHE A 137 -6.01 11.46 3.33
N MET A 138 -5.48 10.57 2.50
CA MET A 138 -4.25 9.84 2.77
C MET A 138 -3.31 10.00 1.57
N PRO A 139 -2.06 10.44 1.80
CA PRO A 139 -1.07 10.53 0.74
C PRO A 139 -0.86 9.20 0.00
N PRO A 140 -0.59 9.22 -1.31
CA PRO A 140 -0.37 8.01 -2.10
C PRO A 140 0.63 7.02 -1.48
N ILE A 141 1.79 7.48 -0.97
CA ILE A 141 2.74 6.61 -0.26
C ILE A 141 2.08 5.84 0.88
N LEU A 142 1.27 6.48 1.74
CA LEU A 142 0.60 5.79 2.85
C LEU A 142 -0.49 4.83 2.38
N ARG A 143 -1.23 5.19 1.32
CA ARG A 143 -2.22 4.30 0.71
C ARG A 143 -1.57 3.01 0.22
N GLU A 144 -0.44 3.14 -0.45
CA GLU A 144 0.38 2.01 -0.90
C GLU A 144 1.01 1.24 0.25
N THR A 145 1.46 1.93 1.31
CA THR A 145 1.99 1.26 2.51
C THR A 145 0.94 0.34 3.14
N CYS A 146 -0.32 0.76 3.20
CA CYS A 146 -1.43 -0.07 3.69
C CYS A 146 -1.64 -1.31 2.81
N ALA A 147 -1.62 -1.14 1.49
CA ALA A 147 -1.76 -2.25 0.53
C ALA A 147 -0.61 -3.26 0.62
N PHE A 148 0.64 -2.78 0.72
CA PHE A 148 1.80 -3.65 0.90
C PHE A 148 1.83 -4.33 2.26
N LEU A 149 1.31 -3.71 3.33
CA LEU A 149 1.15 -4.40 4.62
C LEU A 149 0.18 -5.58 4.49
N ALA A 150 -0.96 -5.38 3.82
CA ALA A 150 -1.90 -6.46 3.57
C ALA A 150 -1.24 -7.60 2.77
N GLU A 151 -0.49 -7.27 1.71
CA GLU A 151 0.30 -8.27 0.98
C GLU A 151 1.28 -9.04 1.88
N ILE A 152 2.08 -8.35 2.70
CA ILE A 152 3.11 -8.99 3.54
C ILE A 152 2.49 -10.01 4.48
N HIS A 153 1.36 -9.67 5.10
CA HIS A 153 0.72 -10.52 6.10
C HIS A 153 -0.11 -11.66 5.50
N CYS A 154 -0.62 -11.48 4.28
CA CYS A 154 -1.36 -12.52 3.56
C CYS A 154 -0.45 -13.45 2.73
N MET A 155 0.69 -12.97 2.26
CA MET A 155 1.51 -13.68 1.26
C MET A 155 2.84 -14.20 1.82
N ALA A 156 2.97 -14.40 3.14
CA ALA A 156 4.25 -14.90 3.65
C ALA A 156 4.62 -16.28 3.15
N GLY A 157 5.92 -16.46 2.94
CA GLY A 157 6.49 -17.63 2.28
C GLY A 157 6.56 -17.50 0.76
N LEU A 158 5.93 -16.46 0.17
CA LEU A 158 6.11 -16.14 -1.24
C LEU A 158 7.15 -15.02 -1.41
N PRO A 159 8.06 -15.13 -2.40
CA PRO A 159 9.02 -14.07 -2.66
C PRO A 159 8.27 -12.76 -2.93
N PRO A 160 8.74 -11.62 -2.37
CA PRO A 160 8.18 -10.33 -2.72
C PRO A 160 8.29 -10.13 -4.23
N GLU A 161 7.24 -9.60 -4.85
CA GLU A 161 7.30 -9.26 -6.26
C GLU A 161 8.27 -8.11 -6.46
N GLY A 162 9.35 -8.36 -7.20
CA GLY A 162 10.40 -7.38 -7.50
C GLY A 162 11.02 -6.79 -6.22
N ALA A 163 12.06 -7.44 -5.68
CA ALA A 163 12.92 -6.79 -4.72
C ALA A 163 13.62 -5.61 -5.40
N VAL A 164 13.00 -4.43 -5.33
CA VAL A 164 13.66 -3.18 -5.73
C VAL A 164 14.65 -2.86 -4.60
N GLN A 165 15.83 -3.48 -4.66
CA GLN A 165 17.01 -2.84 -4.12
C GLN A 165 17.29 -1.66 -5.04
N SER A 166 17.17 -0.48 -4.50
CA SER A 166 17.48 0.73 -5.23
C SER A 166 18.29 1.64 -4.36
N ASP A 167 19.40 2.10 -4.91
CA ASP A 167 20.12 3.26 -4.42
C ASP A 167 19.14 4.43 -4.25
N GLY A 168 19.03 4.95 -3.02
CA GLY A 168 18.16 6.09 -2.73
C GLY A 168 18.49 7.33 -3.55
N ALA A 169 19.73 7.45 -4.04
CA ALA A 169 20.13 8.50 -4.97
C ALA A 169 19.44 8.37 -6.34
N MET A 170 19.26 7.15 -6.85
CA MET A 170 18.62 6.90 -8.15
C MET A 170 17.14 7.30 -8.16
N TRP A 171 16.40 7.04 -7.08
CA TRP A 171 14.99 7.44 -7.01
C TRP A 171 14.81 8.95 -6.84
N LEU A 172 15.68 9.59 -6.06
CA LEU A 172 15.69 11.04 -5.94
C LEU A 172 16.04 11.71 -7.27
N ASP A 173 16.88 11.10 -8.09
CA ASP A 173 17.18 11.58 -9.44
C ASP A 173 15.99 11.38 -10.40
N ARG A 174 15.33 10.21 -10.35
CA ARG A 174 14.10 9.94 -11.13
C ARG A 174 12.98 10.93 -10.81
N LEU A 175 12.81 11.29 -9.53
CA LEU A 175 11.85 12.30 -9.07
C LEU A 175 12.16 13.72 -9.59
N ARG A 176 13.41 14.01 -9.99
CA ARG A 176 13.81 15.30 -10.58
C ARG A 176 13.59 15.37 -12.09
N THR A 177 13.26 14.25 -12.74
CA THR A 177 13.00 14.22 -14.19
C THR A 177 11.52 14.57 -14.49
N PRO A 178 11.23 15.69 -15.18
CA PRO A 178 9.86 16.24 -15.29
C PRO A 178 8.87 15.41 -16.11
N GLU A 179 9.35 14.52 -16.98
CA GLU A 179 8.49 13.94 -18.01
C GLU A 179 7.62 12.77 -17.54
N ARG A 180 7.82 12.25 -16.32
CA ARG A 180 7.08 11.07 -15.82
C ARG A 180 6.60 11.15 -14.37
N ALA A 181 7.26 11.91 -13.49
CA ALA A 181 7.04 11.80 -12.04
C ALA A 181 5.66 12.27 -11.54
N ALA A 182 5.00 13.23 -12.21
CA ALA A 182 3.78 13.85 -11.70
C ALA A 182 2.54 12.92 -11.70
N TYR A 183 2.56 11.84 -12.49
CA TYR A 183 1.46 10.88 -12.59
C TYR A 183 1.89 9.40 -12.68
N ASP A 184 3.20 9.11 -12.69
CA ASP A 184 3.70 7.75 -12.55
C ASP A 184 3.49 7.29 -11.11
N TYR A 185 2.32 6.73 -10.82
CA TYR A 185 1.97 6.25 -9.47
C TYR A 185 2.95 5.19 -8.95
N ASP A 186 3.66 4.51 -9.85
CA ASP A 186 4.69 3.52 -9.51
C ASP A 186 5.89 4.18 -8.80
N VAL A 187 6.04 5.52 -8.86
CA VAL A 187 7.06 6.28 -8.10
C VAL A 187 6.87 6.18 -6.58
N ASN A 188 5.65 5.90 -6.12
CA ASN A 188 5.35 5.79 -4.69
C ASN A 188 5.76 4.43 -4.14
N TYR A 189 5.85 3.39 -4.99
CA TYR A 189 6.04 2.00 -4.57
C TYR A 189 7.33 1.74 -3.79
N PRO A 190 8.50 2.27 -4.18
CA PRO A 190 9.73 2.04 -3.42
C PRO A 190 9.62 2.53 -1.98
N PHE A 191 9.10 3.74 -1.78
CA PHE A 191 8.90 4.33 -0.47
C PHE A 191 7.88 3.54 0.35
N ALA A 192 6.74 3.22 -0.28
CA ALA A 192 5.66 2.50 0.37
C ALA A 192 6.05 1.07 0.79
N ARG A 193 6.82 0.37 -0.05
CA ARG A 193 7.37 -0.97 0.24
C ARG A 193 8.36 -0.91 1.40
N SER A 194 9.26 0.06 1.43
CA SER A 194 10.21 0.22 2.54
C SER A 194 9.49 0.47 3.87
N LEU A 195 8.51 1.37 3.87
CA LEU A 195 7.67 1.64 5.04
C LEU A 195 6.89 0.40 5.49
N ALA A 196 6.21 -0.29 4.58
CA ALA A 196 5.42 -1.47 4.90
C ALA A 196 6.29 -2.60 5.46
N ARG A 197 7.47 -2.85 4.87
CA ARG A 197 8.41 -3.86 5.35
C ARG A 197 8.96 -3.51 6.73
N SER A 198 9.34 -2.25 6.96
CA SER A 198 9.82 -1.80 8.26
C SER A 198 8.72 -1.90 9.31
N ALA A 199 7.50 -1.44 9.03
CA ALA A 199 6.37 -1.55 9.96
C ALA A 199 6.00 -3.01 10.27
N ALA A 200 6.00 -3.89 9.27
CA ALA A 200 5.69 -5.32 9.46
C ALA A 200 6.75 -6.08 10.30
N THR A 201 7.97 -5.55 10.41
CA THR A 201 9.09 -6.20 11.12
C THR A 201 9.41 -5.54 12.46
N HIS A 202 8.65 -4.51 12.86
CA HIS A 202 8.72 -3.87 14.17
C HIS A 202 7.32 -3.90 14.84
N PRO A 203 6.85 -5.08 15.29
CA PRO A 203 5.52 -5.21 15.87
C PRO A 203 5.33 -4.28 17.07
N GLY A 204 4.20 -3.58 17.10
CA GLY A 204 3.86 -2.62 18.16
C GLY A 204 4.53 -1.25 18.04
N ALA A 205 5.43 -1.03 17.07
CA ALA A 205 6.00 0.29 16.82
C ALA A 205 4.93 1.26 16.27
N VAL A 206 4.07 0.77 15.39
CA VAL A 206 3.02 1.54 14.72
C VAL A 206 1.65 1.01 15.14
N GLN A 207 0.75 1.92 15.54
CA GLN A 207 -0.66 1.58 15.72
C GLN A 207 -1.31 1.41 14.35
N ILE A 208 -1.70 0.18 14.00
CA ILE A 208 -2.18 -0.13 12.64
C ILE A 208 -3.52 0.55 12.33
N ASP A 209 -4.40 0.72 13.32
CA ASP A 209 -5.64 1.47 13.13
C ASP A 209 -5.36 2.92 12.73
N ASP A 210 -4.39 3.58 13.38
CA ASP A 210 -4.03 4.96 13.05
C ASP A 210 -3.40 5.10 11.67
N LEU A 211 -2.63 4.09 11.23
CA LEU A 211 -2.09 4.04 9.88
C LEU A 211 -3.21 3.87 8.83
N PHE A 212 -4.08 2.87 8.97
CA PHE A 212 -5.15 2.60 8.00
C PHE A 212 -6.24 3.68 8.00
N SER A 213 -6.45 4.36 9.13
CA SER A 213 -7.41 5.45 9.26
C SER A 213 -6.85 6.82 8.85
N GLY A 214 -5.56 6.91 8.51
CA GLY A 214 -4.90 8.13 8.09
C GLY A 214 -4.68 9.15 9.22
N ARG A 215 -4.61 8.70 10.47
CA ARG A 215 -4.31 9.56 11.64
C ARG A 215 -2.81 9.79 11.84
N ILE A 216 -1.96 8.99 11.19
CA ILE A 216 -0.50 9.17 11.15
C ILE A 216 -0.10 9.70 9.76
N SER A 217 0.70 10.76 9.73
CA SER A 217 1.30 11.28 8.50
C SER A 217 2.52 10.46 8.04
N THR A 218 2.93 10.63 6.79
CA THR A 218 4.13 9.96 6.26
C THR A 218 5.37 10.28 7.08
N ALA A 219 5.55 11.53 7.49
CA ALA A 219 6.70 11.97 8.27
C ALA A 219 6.71 11.36 9.69
N GLU A 220 5.56 11.30 10.36
CA GLU A 220 5.42 10.68 11.68
C GLU A 220 5.72 9.18 11.62
N LEU A 221 5.21 8.48 10.60
CA LEU A 221 5.50 7.06 10.40
C LEU A 221 7.01 6.82 10.24
N VAL A 222 7.70 7.67 9.47
CA VAL A 222 9.16 7.58 9.30
C VAL A 222 9.90 7.79 10.61
N ALA A 223 9.51 8.79 11.40
CA ALA A 223 10.12 9.06 12.70
C ALA A 223 9.98 7.84 13.64
N ILE A 224 8.76 7.30 13.74
CA ILE A 224 8.47 6.11 14.55
C ILE A 224 9.36 4.91 14.16
N LEU A 225 9.51 4.67 12.86
CA LEU A 225 10.25 3.51 12.34
C LEU A 225 11.77 3.71 12.39
N SER A 226 12.25 4.95 12.25
CA SER A 226 13.67 5.28 12.34
C SER A 226 14.22 5.10 13.75
N ASP A 227 13.40 5.32 14.78
CA ASP A 227 13.77 5.10 16.19
C ASP A 227 13.91 3.60 16.57
N LYS A 228 13.59 2.68 15.65
CA LYS A 228 13.58 1.22 15.90
C LYS A 228 14.66 0.44 15.15
N GLY A 229 15.35 1.07 14.19
CA GLY A 229 16.41 0.45 13.36
C GLY A 229 17.83 0.74 13.82
#